data_AF-A0A7G9YIS1-F1
#
_entry.id   AF-A0A7G9YIS1-F1
#
_cell.length_a   1.000
_cell.length_b   1.000
_cell.length_c   1.000
_cell.angle_alpha   90.00
_cell.angle_beta   90.00
_cell.angle_gamma   90.00
#
_symmetry.space_group_name_H-M   'P 1'
#
loop_
_entity.id
_entity.type
_entity.pdbx_description
1 polymer ?
#
loop_
_entity_poly.entity_id
_entity_poly.type
_entity_poly.pdbx_seq_one_letter_code
_entity_poly.pdbx_strand_id
1 'polypeptide(L)'
;MKICVTSTGPSLDAPVDPRFGRCQYFMIVDSETMEYEAMQNPSIGASGGAGIQAAQTVAGKGVGAVVTGNLGPNATQTLGAAGITMVTGASGTVRDAVEQYKSGGLHQTTSPTVPEYSGLGGAGAGAGAGAGIGGGRGMGGGRGGGRGGGRGMGGGMGRGMGAGVPATPTPPPVASPPEQTRDEEIQSLESQMEEIKAKLEELKK
;
A
#
# COMPACT_ATOMS: atom_id res chain seq x y z
N MET A 1 -26.02 1.35 14.12
CA MET A 1 -25.43 0.27 13.27
C MET A 1 -23.99 0.01 13.71
N LYS A 2 -23.49 -1.24 13.71
CA LYS A 2 -22.08 -1.53 14.06
C LYS A 2 -21.12 -1.40 12.88
N ILE A 3 -20.04 -0.65 13.07
CA ILE A 3 -18.97 -0.43 12.09
C ILE A 3 -17.65 -0.92 12.69
N CYS A 4 -16.83 -1.60 11.91
CA CYS A 4 -15.45 -1.93 12.28
C CYS A 4 -14.48 -0.91 11.67
N VAL A 5 -13.65 -0.28 12.48
CA VAL A 5 -12.57 0.62 12.02
C VAL A 5 -11.22 0.00 12.37
N THR A 6 -10.28 -0.03 11.42
CA THR A 6 -8.91 -0.48 11.70
C THR A 6 -8.17 0.58 12.50
N SER A 7 -7.44 0.18 13.54
CA SER A 7 -6.73 1.12 14.40
C SER A 7 -5.34 0.64 14.80
N THR A 8 -4.47 1.59 15.06
CA THR A 8 -3.16 1.38 15.65
C THR A 8 -3.20 1.29 17.18
N GLY A 9 -4.32 1.62 17.82
CA GLY A 9 -4.50 1.56 19.28
C GLY A 9 -5.95 1.33 19.71
N PRO A 10 -6.20 1.09 21.02
CA PRO A 10 -7.50 0.66 21.53
C PRO A 10 -8.45 1.82 21.90
N SER A 11 -8.31 2.99 21.28
CA SER A 11 -9.11 4.19 21.61
C SER A 11 -9.67 4.87 20.35
N LEU A 12 -10.73 5.66 20.50
CA LEU A 12 -11.32 6.43 19.41
C LEU A 12 -10.39 7.51 18.84
N ASP A 13 -9.45 7.99 19.64
CA ASP A 13 -8.49 9.02 19.23
C ASP A 13 -7.20 8.40 18.67
N ALA A 14 -7.10 7.06 18.66
CA ALA A 14 -6.00 6.36 18.03
C ALA A 14 -6.06 6.51 16.50
N PRO A 15 -4.90 6.62 15.82
CA PRO A 15 -4.85 6.68 14.37
C PRO A 15 -5.38 5.41 13.71
N VAL A 16 -6.08 5.59 12.58
CA VAL A 16 -6.50 4.49 11.71
C VAL A 16 -5.27 3.72 11.21
N ASP A 17 -5.30 2.38 11.26
CA ASP A 17 -4.26 1.57 10.62
C ASP A 17 -4.60 1.40 9.13
N PRO A 18 -3.69 1.74 8.21
CA PRO A 18 -3.95 1.64 6.78
C PRO A 18 -4.08 0.19 6.29
N ARG A 19 -3.69 -0.82 7.07
CA ARG A 19 -3.69 -2.23 6.66
C ARG A 19 -4.81 -2.99 7.37
N PHE A 20 -5.80 -3.46 6.64
CA PHE A 20 -6.87 -4.25 7.24
C PHE A 20 -6.42 -5.57 7.87
N GLY A 21 -5.82 -6.47 7.08
CA GLY A 21 -5.52 -7.83 7.56
C GLY A 21 -4.48 -7.89 8.68
N ARG A 22 -3.64 -6.85 8.80
CA ARG A 22 -2.56 -6.76 9.78
C ARG A 22 -2.64 -5.50 10.65
N CYS A 23 -3.83 -4.92 10.83
CA CYS A 23 -3.98 -3.83 11.79
C CYS A 23 -3.65 -4.31 13.20
N GLN A 24 -3.37 -3.39 14.12
CA GLN A 24 -3.15 -3.74 15.53
C GLN A 24 -4.47 -4.04 16.24
N TYR A 25 -5.49 -3.21 16.00
CA TYR A 25 -6.80 -3.32 16.62
C TYR A 25 -7.93 -3.20 15.59
N PHE A 26 -9.03 -3.88 15.88
CA PHE A 26 -10.34 -3.63 15.31
C PHE A 26 -11.19 -2.89 16.33
N MET A 27 -11.67 -1.71 15.95
CA MET A 27 -12.56 -0.89 16.76
C MET A 27 -13.99 -1.14 16.28
N ILE A 28 -14.79 -1.84 17.07
CA ILE A 28 -16.20 -2.09 16.77
C ILE A 28 -17.00 -0.97 17.40
N VAL A 29 -17.43 0.00 16.60
CA VAL A 29 -18.10 1.22 17.04
C VAL A 29 -19.56 1.17 16.61
N ASP A 30 -20.47 1.54 17.50
CA ASP A 30 -21.84 1.85 17.12
C ASP A 30 -21.93 3.28 16.54
N SER A 31 -22.39 3.38 15.30
CA SER A 31 -22.42 4.63 14.54
C SER A 31 -23.32 5.71 15.11
N GLU A 32 -24.32 5.34 15.93
CA GLU A 32 -25.32 6.25 16.47
C GLU A 32 -24.90 6.76 17.84
N THR A 33 -24.40 5.86 18.69
CA THR A 33 -24.07 6.16 20.10
C THR A 33 -22.59 6.47 20.34
N MET A 34 -21.70 6.11 19.41
CA MET A 34 -20.24 6.13 19.57
C MET A 34 -19.71 5.20 20.67
N GLU A 35 -20.53 4.31 21.21
CA GLU A 35 -20.06 3.22 22.07
C GLU A 35 -19.15 2.28 21.27
N TYR A 36 -18.07 1.80 21.88
CA TYR A 36 -17.08 1.00 21.17
C TYR A 36 -16.50 -0.15 22.00
N GLU A 37 -16.10 -1.20 21.28
CA GLU A 37 -15.27 -2.30 21.78
C GLU A 37 -13.94 -2.29 21.00
N ALA A 38 -12.82 -2.26 21.71
CA ALA A 38 -11.50 -2.41 21.11
C ALA A 38 -11.04 -3.87 21.19
N MET A 39 -10.75 -4.48 20.05
CA MET A 39 -10.30 -5.87 19.95
C MET A 39 -8.93 -5.93 19.29
N GLN A 40 -7.95 -6.55 19.94
CA GLN A 40 -6.64 -6.78 19.33
C GLN A 40 -6.77 -7.76 18.16
N ASN A 41 -6.08 -7.51 17.04
CA ASN A 41 -6.13 -8.38 15.87
C ASN A 41 -5.24 -9.62 16.07
N PRO A 42 -5.82 -10.84 16.22
CA PRO A 42 -5.03 -12.06 16.35
C PRO A 42 -4.26 -12.42 15.06
N SER A 43 -4.69 -11.88 13.93
CA SER A 43 -4.16 -12.21 12.60
C SER A 43 -2.90 -11.40 12.22
N ILE A 44 -2.49 -10.44 13.07
CA ILE A 44 -1.38 -9.53 12.76
C ILE A 44 -0.07 -10.27 12.42
N GLY A 45 0.20 -11.37 13.14
CA GLY A 45 1.40 -12.20 13.01
C GLY A 45 1.26 -13.38 12.05
N ALA A 46 0.13 -13.54 11.35
CA ALA A 46 -0.07 -14.69 10.48
C ALA A 46 0.96 -14.71 9.33
N SER A 47 1.57 -15.87 9.08
CA SER A 47 2.52 -16.08 7.98
C SER A 47 1.85 -15.97 6.60
N GLY A 48 0.56 -16.29 6.52
CA GLY A 48 -0.28 -16.14 5.34
C GLY A 48 -1.76 -16.06 5.72
N GLY A 49 -2.60 -15.55 4.80
CA GLY A 49 -4.05 -15.51 5.01
C GLY A 49 -4.56 -14.52 6.07
N ALA A 50 -3.72 -13.59 6.53
CA ALA A 50 -4.08 -12.61 7.57
C ALA A 50 -5.39 -11.85 7.25
N GLY A 51 -5.59 -11.47 5.98
CA GLY A 51 -6.81 -10.81 5.53
C GLY A 51 -8.07 -11.68 5.62
N ILE A 52 -7.96 -12.99 5.39
CA ILE A 52 -9.08 -13.94 5.49
C ILE A 52 -9.48 -14.09 6.97
N GLN A 53 -8.51 -14.36 7.84
CA GLN A 53 -8.74 -14.52 9.28
C GLN A 53 -9.31 -13.24 9.91
N ALA A 54 -8.74 -12.07 9.55
CA ALA A 54 -9.26 -10.77 9.95
C ALA A 54 -10.71 -10.58 9.52
N ALA A 55 -11.03 -10.82 8.24
CA ALA A 55 -12.38 -10.67 7.72
C ALA A 55 -13.38 -11.62 8.41
N GLN A 56 -13.02 -12.88 8.65
CA GLN A 56 -13.85 -13.83 9.39
C GLN A 56 -14.09 -13.39 10.84
N THR A 57 -13.04 -12.90 11.51
CA THR A 57 -13.13 -12.40 12.89
C THR A 57 -14.10 -11.22 12.97
N VAL A 58 -13.97 -10.26 12.05
CA VAL A 58 -14.82 -9.07 11.99
C VAL A 58 -16.26 -9.43 11.60
N ALA A 59 -16.46 -10.36 10.66
CA ALA A 59 -17.79 -10.86 10.29
C ALA A 59 -18.51 -11.51 11.47
N GLY A 60 -17.79 -12.28 12.31
CA GLY A 60 -18.34 -12.87 13.52
C GLY A 60 -18.82 -11.86 14.57
N LYS A 61 -18.40 -10.59 14.49
CA LYS A 61 -18.88 -9.49 15.36
C LYS A 61 -20.19 -8.86 14.87
N GLY A 62 -20.70 -9.27 13.72
CA GLY A 62 -21.96 -8.77 13.16
C GLY A 62 -21.90 -7.29 12.76
N VAL A 63 -20.75 -6.84 12.24
CA VAL A 63 -20.62 -5.48 11.71
C VAL A 63 -21.27 -5.37 10.33
N GLY A 64 -21.89 -4.21 10.06
CA GLY A 64 -22.45 -3.91 8.74
C GLY A 64 -21.43 -3.33 7.77
N ALA A 65 -20.37 -2.69 8.30
CA ALA A 65 -19.33 -2.06 7.50
C ALA A 65 -17.94 -2.21 8.10
N VAL A 66 -16.92 -2.22 7.24
CA VAL A 66 -15.50 -2.09 7.56
C VAL A 66 -14.97 -0.81 6.94
N VAL A 67 -14.33 0.01 7.78
CA VAL A 67 -13.66 1.26 7.40
C VAL A 67 -12.16 1.11 7.66
N THR A 68 -11.36 1.26 6.61
CA THR A 68 -9.91 1.07 6.65
C THR A 68 -9.20 1.97 5.65
N GLY A 69 -7.87 2.04 5.71
CA GLY A 69 -7.10 2.66 4.63
C GLY A 69 -7.19 1.81 3.36
N ASN A 70 -6.70 0.56 3.43
CA ASN A 70 -6.60 -0.33 2.28
C ASN A 70 -7.14 -1.75 2.53
N LEU A 71 -7.57 -2.40 1.45
CA LEU A 71 -8.03 -3.79 1.42
C LEU A 71 -7.31 -4.58 0.33
N GLY A 72 -6.81 -5.77 0.69
CA GLY A 72 -6.24 -6.72 -0.26
C GLY A 72 -7.27 -7.74 -0.76
N PRO A 73 -6.97 -8.50 -1.84
CA PRO A 73 -7.95 -9.35 -2.54
C PRO A 73 -8.65 -10.37 -1.65
N ASN A 74 -7.88 -11.05 -0.79
CA ASN A 74 -8.42 -12.04 0.15
C ASN A 74 -9.42 -11.45 1.15
N ALA A 75 -9.15 -10.24 1.65
CA ALA A 75 -10.04 -9.56 2.59
C ALA A 75 -11.31 -9.10 1.86
N THR A 76 -11.17 -8.50 0.69
CA THR A 76 -12.30 -8.04 -0.13
C THR A 76 -13.25 -9.17 -0.47
N GLN A 77 -12.74 -10.32 -0.92
CA GLN A 77 -13.55 -11.49 -1.22
C GLN A 77 -14.31 -12.01 0.01
N THR A 78 -13.63 -12.10 1.16
CA THR A 78 -14.22 -12.65 2.39
C THR A 78 -15.27 -11.71 2.98
N LEU A 79 -14.99 -10.40 3.01
CA LEU A 79 -15.94 -9.39 3.49
C LEU A 79 -17.16 -9.27 2.58
N GLY A 80 -16.94 -9.30 1.26
CA GLY A 80 -18.02 -9.29 0.27
C GLY A 80 -18.93 -10.52 0.38
N ALA A 81 -18.35 -11.71 0.57
CA ALA A 81 -19.13 -12.94 0.79
C ALA A 81 -19.96 -12.90 2.09
N ALA A 82 -19.51 -12.15 3.09
CA ALA A 82 -20.25 -11.92 4.33
C ALA A 82 -21.30 -10.79 4.23
N GLY A 83 -21.43 -10.12 3.08
CA GLY A 83 -22.36 -9.02 2.88
C GLY A 83 -21.96 -7.73 3.63
N ILE A 84 -20.68 -7.58 3.98
CA ILE A 84 -20.18 -6.43 4.75
C ILE A 84 -19.77 -5.32 3.78
N THR A 85 -20.26 -4.10 4.01
CA THR A 85 -19.85 -2.93 3.24
C THR A 85 -18.38 -2.62 3.48
N MET A 86 -17.62 -2.50 2.41
CA MET A 86 -16.18 -2.20 2.47
C MET A 86 -15.93 -0.75 2.12
N VAL A 87 -15.25 -0.03 3.00
CA VAL A 87 -14.97 1.40 2.87
C VAL A 87 -13.48 1.63 3.03
N THR A 88 -12.89 2.31 2.05
CA THR A 88 -11.45 2.54 1.95
C THR A 88 -11.10 4.02 1.89
N GLY A 89 -9.83 4.35 2.10
CA GLY A 89 -9.35 5.74 2.09
C GLY A 89 -9.55 6.47 3.42
N ALA A 90 -9.92 5.75 4.49
CA ALA A 90 -10.02 6.35 5.82
C ALA A 90 -8.64 6.76 6.33
N SER A 91 -8.58 7.95 6.93
CA SER A 91 -7.37 8.53 7.54
C SER A 91 -7.76 9.38 8.75
N GLY A 92 -6.75 9.78 9.54
CA GLY A 92 -6.97 10.47 10.81
C GLY A 92 -7.21 9.50 11.96
N THR A 93 -8.02 9.90 12.93
CA THR A 93 -8.39 9.08 14.08
C THR A 93 -9.56 8.15 13.77
N VAL A 94 -9.78 7.15 14.62
CA VAL A 94 -10.95 6.27 14.50
C VAL A 94 -12.26 7.07 14.56
N ARG A 95 -12.33 8.10 15.41
CA ARG A 95 -13.47 9.01 15.49
C ARG A 95 -13.72 9.71 14.15
N ASP A 96 -12.68 10.29 13.56
CA ASP A 96 -12.77 10.97 12.25
C ASP A 96 -13.28 10.01 11.18
N ALA A 97 -12.79 8.76 11.17
CA ALA A 97 -13.21 7.76 10.21
C ALA A 97 -14.69 7.38 10.34
N VAL A 98 -15.22 7.28 11.57
CA VAL A 98 -16.65 7.03 11.81
C VAL A 98 -17.49 8.23 11.35
N GLU A 99 -17.04 9.46 11.61
CA GLU A 99 -17.73 10.67 11.16
C GLU A 99 -17.73 10.81 9.64
N GLN A 100 -16.59 10.56 8.98
CA GLN A 100 -16.49 10.56 7.52
C GLN A 100 -17.35 9.47 6.87
N TYR A 101 -17.47 8.30 7.51
CA TYR A 101 -18.41 7.28 7.06
C TYR A 101 -19.87 7.76 7.15
N LYS A 102 -20.25 8.38 8.28
CA LYS A 102 -21.62 8.89 8.51
C LYS A 102 -22.00 10.01 7.55
N SER A 103 -21.05 10.87 7.18
CA SER A 103 -21.28 11.95 6.21
C SER A 103 -21.25 11.50 4.75
N GLY A 104 -20.92 10.22 4.49
CA GLY A 104 -20.78 9.70 3.12
C GLY A 104 -19.51 10.16 2.41
N GLY A 105 -18.53 10.71 3.13
CA GLY A 105 -17.27 11.23 2.57
C GLY A 105 -16.24 10.17 2.20
N LEU A 106 -16.52 8.88 2.45
CA LEU A 106 -15.60 7.78 2.16
C LEU A 106 -16.05 6.93 0.98
N HIS A 107 -15.07 6.39 0.26
CA HIS A 107 -15.29 5.58 -0.93
C HIS A 107 -15.65 4.14 -0.56
N GLN A 108 -16.86 3.71 -0.90
CA GLN A 108 -17.24 2.30 -0.85
C GLN A 108 -16.61 1.55 -2.01
N THR A 109 -16.08 0.36 -1.76
CA THR A 109 -15.45 -0.45 -2.80
C THR A 109 -15.96 -1.89 -2.76
N THR A 110 -16.05 -2.52 -3.92
CA THR A 110 -16.25 -3.96 -4.06
C THR A 110 -14.98 -4.67 -4.56
N SER A 111 -13.93 -3.90 -4.83
CA SER A 111 -12.65 -4.34 -5.39
C SER A 111 -11.49 -4.07 -4.41
N PRO A 112 -10.41 -4.87 -4.47
CA PRO A 112 -9.22 -4.62 -3.67
C PRO A 112 -8.52 -3.33 -4.08
N THR A 113 -7.92 -2.64 -3.11
CA THR A 113 -7.16 -1.39 -3.34
C THR A 113 -5.65 -1.60 -3.39
N VAL A 114 -5.16 -2.77 -2.99
CA VAL A 114 -3.73 -3.13 -3.09
C VAL A 114 -3.53 -4.47 -3.81
N PRO A 115 -2.38 -4.67 -4.50
CA PRO A 115 -2.05 -5.94 -5.14
C PRO A 115 -1.99 -7.10 -4.15
N GLU A 116 -2.09 -8.32 -4.69
CA GLU A 116 -1.83 -9.53 -3.90
C GLU A 116 -0.43 -9.46 -3.25
N TYR A 117 -0.32 -9.97 -2.03
CA TYR A 117 0.93 -10.07 -1.26
C TYR A 117 1.57 -8.74 -0.77
N SER A 118 0.89 -7.59 -0.87
CA SER A 118 1.40 -6.28 -0.43
C SER A 118 1.79 -6.15 1.06
N GLY A 119 1.56 -7.18 1.87
CA GLY A 119 1.91 -7.23 3.30
C GLY A 119 2.97 -8.27 3.69
N LEU A 120 3.63 -8.93 2.72
CA LEU A 120 4.87 -9.67 2.97
C LEU A 120 6.01 -8.66 2.87
N GLY A 121 6.77 -8.48 3.96
CA GLY A 121 7.87 -7.52 4.04
C GLY A 121 8.79 -7.61 2.82
N GLY A 122 9.07 -6.44 2.22
CA GLY A 122 9.84 -6.34 0.99
C GLY A 122 11.20 -7.04 1.07
N ALA A 123 11.35 -8.10 0.29
CA ALA A 123 12.58 -8.38 -0.43
C ALA A 123 12.31 -7.96 -1.88
N GLY A 124 13.07 -6.97 -2.36
CA GLY A 124 12.78 -6.24 -3.57
C GLY A 124 12.58 -7.09 -4.81
N ALA A 125 11.66 -6.65 -5.65
CA ALA A 125 11.68 -6.89 -7.08
C ALA A 125 12.92 -6.19 -7.68
N GLY A 126 14.08 -6.83 -7.51
CA GLY A 126 15.27 -6.57 -8.30
C GLY A 126 15.36 -7.61 -9.40
N ALA A 127 14.82 -7.27 -10.58
CA ALA A 127 15.15 -7.97 -11.81
C ALA A 127 16.66 -7.77 -12.07
N GLY A 128 17.46 -8.75 -11.67
CA GLY A 128 18.89 -8.81 -11.92
C GLY A 128 19.27 -10.23 -12.29
N ALA A 129 19.29 -10.50 -13.60
CA ALA A 129 19.96 -11.67 -14.15
C ALA A 129 21.45 -11.63 -13.73
N GLY A 130 21.83 -12.47 -12.79
CA GLY A 130 23.20 -12.63 -12.34
C GLY A 130 23.45 -14.08 -11.98
N ALA A 131 24.13 -14.79 -12.86
CA ALA A 131 24.60 -16.16 -12.65
C ALA A 131 25.51 -16.21 -11.40
N GLY A 132 24.94 -16.61 -10.26
CA GLY A 132 25.68 -16.94 -9.05
C GLY A 132 26.19 -18.38 -9.13
N ILE A 133 27.43 -18.55 -9.57
CA ILE A 133 28.19 -19.80 -9.47
C ILE A 133 28.25 -20.20 -7.99
N GLY A 134 27.82 -21.44 -7.71
CA GLY A 134 27.73 -21.99 -6.38
C GLY A 134 29.05 -21.93 -5.60
N GLY A 135 29.03 -21.22 -4.47
CA GLY A 135 30.07 -21.26 -3.45
C GLY A 135 29.91 -22.50 -2.56
N GLY A 136 30.20 -23.67 -3.11
CA GLY A 136 30.16 -24.96 -2.42
C GLY A 136 31.56 -25.56 -2.23
N ARG A 137 32.18 -25.25 -1.10
CA ARG A 137 33.03 -26.12 -0.26
C ARG A 137 33.83 -27.24 -0.97
N GLY A 138 35.10 -26.96 -1.28
CA GLY A 138 36.09 -27.96 -1.68
C GLY A 138 37.45 -27.75 -1.01
N MET A 139 37.85 -28.68 -0.16
CA MET A 139 39.20 -28.82 0.41
C MET A 139 40.23 -29.05 -0.70
N GLY A 140 41.38 -28.37 -0.65
CA GLY A 140 42.53 -28.68 -1.50
C GLY A 140 43.77 -27.90 -1.09
N GLY A 141 44.77 -28.61 -0.55
CA GLY A 141 46.00 -28.02 -0.01
C GLY A 141 46.91 -27.41 -1.08
N GLY A 142 47.71 -26.41 -0.66
CA GLY A 142 48.67 -25.75 -1.53
C GLY A 142 49.64 -24.87 -0.75
N ARG A 143 50.71 -25.49 -0.28
CA ARG A 143 51.89 -24.92 0.37
C ARG A 143 52.68 -24.11 -0.68
N GLY A 144 52.95 -22.82 -0.47
CA GLY A 144 53.78 -22.05 -1.40
C GLY A 144 54.10 -20.64 -0.94
N GLY A 145 55.24 -20.47 -0.27
CA GLY A 145 55.82 -19.16 -0.01
C GLY A 145 56.41 -18.55 -1.28
N GLY A 146 56.34 -17.22 -1.39
CA GLY A 146 56.85 -16.48 -2.54
C GLY A 146 57.04 -15.01 -2.23
N ARG A 147 58.18 -14.71 -1.59
CA ARG A 147 58.75 -13.38 -1.38
C ARG A 147 59.28 -12.88 -2.73
N GLY A 148 58.80 -11.75 -3.24
CA GLY A 148 59.25 -11.21 -4.53
C GLY A 148 59.01 -9.71 -4.63
N GLY A 149 59.95 -8.93 -4.10
CA GLY A 149 60.09 -7.52 -4.45
C GLY A 149 60.67 -7.39 -5.86
N GLY A 150 60.09 -6.52 -6.66
CA GLY A 150 60.53 -6.23 -8.02
C GLY A 150 60.23 -4.79 -8.39
N ARG A 151 61.19 -3.90 -8.15
CA ARG A 151 61.31 -2.59 -8.79
C ARG A 151 61.42 -2.80 -10.30
N GLY A 152 60.53 -2.19 -11.07
CA GLY A 152 60.61 -2.11 -12.52
C GLY A 152 60.27 -0.70 -12.98
N MET A 153 61.30 0.15 -13.06
CA MET A 153 61.29 1.45 -13.71
C MET A 153 61.46 1.24 -15.23
N GLY A 154 60.58 1.84 -16.03
CA GLY A 154 60.69 1.94 -17.49
C GLY A 154 59.32 2.35 -18.03
N GLY A 155 59.07 3.60 -18.44
CA GLY A 155 59.86 4.37 -19.40
C GLY A 155 59.25 4.16 -20.78
N GLY A 156 58.14 4.83 -21.08
CA GLY A 156 57.40 4.64 -22.33
C GLY A 156 56.42 5.78 -22.62
N MET A 157 56.93 6.77 -23.33
CA MET A 157 56.25 7.93 -23.88
C MET A 157 55.09 7.49 -24.80
N GLY A 158 53.85 7.84 -24.46
CA GLY A 158 52.66 7.48 -25.22
C GLY A 158 51.62 8.60 -25.22
N ARG A 159 51.84 9.57 -26.10
CA ARG A 159 50.99 10.72 -26.43
C ARG A 159 49.62 10.22 -26.93
N GLY A 160 48.52 10.59 -26.26
CA GLY A 160 47.19 10.22 -26.75
C GLY A 160 46.02 10.79 -25.93
N MET A 161 45.51 11.94 -26.38
CA MET A 161 44.11 12.37 -26.29
C MET A 161 43.45 12.40 -24.91
N GLY A 162 43.46 13.60 -24.31
CA GLY A 162 42.41 14.00 -23.38
C GLY A 162 41.06 14.00 -24.09
N ALA A 163 40.17 13.09 -23.66
CA ALA A 163 38.75 13.15 -23.95
C ALA A 163 38.07 13.75 -22.71
N GLY A 164 37.50 14.94 -22.89
CA GLY A 164 36.78 15.66 -21.87
C GLY A 164 35.63 14.84 -21.30
N VAL A 165 35.48 14.92 -19.98
CA VAL A 165 34.23 14.61 -19.28
C VAL A 165 33.11 15.50 -19.86
N PRO A 166 32.04 14.93 -20.44
CA PRO A 166 30.82 15.69 -20.59
C PRO A 166 30.11 15.65 -19.24
N ALA A 167 30.13 16.77 -18.52
CA ALA A 167 29.16 17.03 -17.46
C ALA A 167 27.79 17.15 -18.12
N THR A 168 26.91 16.16 -17.92
CA THR A 168 25.49 16.30 -18.24
C THR A 168 24.72 16.73 -16.99
N PRO A 169 23.80 17.70 -17.13
CA PRO A 169 23.16 18.37 -16.00
C PRO A 169 22.14 17.46 -15.31
N THR A 170 22.07 17.59 -13.98
CA THR A 170 20.99 17.04 -13.15
C THR A 170 19.62 17.53 -13.65
N PRO A 171 18.60 16.66 -13.80
CA PRO A 171 17.25 17.11 -14.08
C PRO A 171 16.69 17.92 -12.89
N PRO A 172 15.88 18.96 -13.14
CA PRO A 172 15.27 19.81 -12.11
C PRO A 172 14.21 19.04 -11.29
N PRO A 173 13.77 19.56 -10.13
CA PRO A 173 12.69 18.96 -9.35
C PRO A 173 11.41 18.92 -10.18
N VAL A 174 10.74 17.75 -10.18
CA VAL A 174 9.46 17.56 -10.86
C VAL A 174 8.42 18.39 -10.10
N ALA A 175 7.97 19.47 -10.74
CA ALA A 175 6.89 20.31 -10.28
C ALA A 175 5.58 19.50 -10.21
N SER A 176 4.75 19.82 -9.23
CA SER A 176 3.35 19.38 -9.16
C SER A 176 2.64 19.59 -10.50
N PRO A 177 1.72 18.71 -10.94
CA PRO A 177 0.97 18.91 -12.18
C PRO A 177 0.22 20.26 -12.15
N PRO A 178 0.14 20.98 -13.28
CA PRO A 178 -0.51 22.28 -13.35
C PRO A 178 -2.00 22.14 -13.05
N GLU A 179 -2.56 23.08 -12.26
CA GLU A 179 -3.98 23.15 -11.89
C GLU A 179 -4.94 23.11 -13.11
N GLN A 180 -4.44 23.45 -14.30
CA GLN A 180 -5.19 23.48 -15.55
C GLN A 180 -5.83 22.13 -15.92
N THR A 181 -5.24 20.98 -15.57
CA THR A 181 -5.86 19.68 -15.88
C THR A 181 -7.04 19.34 -14.97
N ARG A 182 -7.06 19.90 -13.75
CA ARG A 182 -8.16 19.67 -12.79
C ARG A 182 -9.40 20.46 -13.19
N ASP A 183 -9.23 21.69 -13.65
CA ASP A 183 -10.35 22.50 -14.13
C ASP A 183 -11.00 21.88 -15.37
N GLU A 184 -10.20 21.30 -16.27
CA GLU A 184 -10.69 20.54 -17.43
C GLU A 184 -11.42 19.24 -17.01
N GLU A 185 -10.89 18.52 -16.02
CA GLU A 185 -11.56 17.34 -15.46
C GLU A 185 -12.90 17.70 -14.80
N ILE A 186 -12.94 18.79 -14.02
CA ILE A 186 -14.16 19.29 -13.37
C ILE A 186 -15.22 19.65 -14.42
N GLN A 187 -14.86 20.39 -15.47
CA GLN A 187 -15.79 20.73 -16.55
C GLN A 187 -16.33 19.49 -17.28
N SER A 188 -15.48 18.48 -17.48
CA SER A 188 -15.90 17.23 -18.11
C SER A 188 -16.91 16.46 -17.23
N LEU A 189 -16.69 16.45 -15.91
CA LEU A 189 -17.57 15.79 -14.94
C LEU A 189 -18.90 16.53 -14.77
N GLU A 190 -18.89 17.86 -14.78
CA GLU A 190 -20.11 18.68 -14.74
C GLU A 190 -20.98 18.44 -15.98
N SER A 191 -20.37 18.38 -17.16
CA SER A 191 -21.06 18.04 -18.42
C SER A 191 -21.68 16.64 -18.38
N GLN A 192 -20.95 15.65 -17.85
CA GLN A 192 -21.47 14.29 -17.66
C GLN A 192 -22.66 14.26 -16.69
N MET A 193 -22.63 15.08 -15.63
CA MET A 193 -23.70 15.13 -14.63
C MET A 193 -25.01 15.71 -15.22
N GLU A 194 -24.91 16.75 -16.05
CA GLU A 194 -26.04 17.32 -16.79
C GLU A 194 -26.66 16.30 -17.75
N GLU A 195 -25.84 15.56 -18.50
CA GLU A 195 -26.33 14.54 -19.43
C GLU A 195 -27.04 13.39 -18.73
N ILE A 196 -26.50 12.94 -17.58
CA ILE A 196 -27.13 11.90 -16.75
C ILE A 196 -28.45 12.39 -16.16
N LYS A 197 -28.51 13.64 -15.69
CA LYS A 197 -29.77 14.24 -15.20
C LYS A 197 -30.84 14.30 -16.30
N ALA A 198 -30.46 14.69 -17.51
CA ALA A 198 -31.38 14.72 -18.65
C ALA A 198 -31.93 13.33 -18.98
N LYS A 199 -31.06 12.30 -19.02
CA LYS A 199 -31.45 10.90 -19.20
C LYS A 199 -32.38 10.38 -18.09
N LEU A 200 -32.15 10.80 -16.85
CA LEU A 200 -33.01 10.44 -15.72
C LEU A 200 -34.41 11.05 -15.82
N GLU A 201 -34.53 12.30 -16.29
CA GLU A 201 -35.83 12.95 -16.50
C GLU A 201 -36.58 12.37 -17.71
N GLU A 202 -35.86 11.93 -18.74
CA GLU A 202 -36.45 11.18 -19.87
C GLU A 202 -37.02 9.83 -19.43
N LEU A 203 -36.31 9.09 -18.55
CA LEU A 203 -36.77 7.81 -18.01
C LEU A 203 -37.90 7.91 -16.98
N LYS A 204 -38.14 9.10 -16.41
CA LYS A 204 -39.25 9.35 -15.47
C LYS A 204 -40.56 9.76 -16.14
N LYS A 205 -40.54 10.04 -17.45
CA LYS A 205 -41.72 10.38 -18.26
C LYS A 205 -42.42 9.14 -18.78
#